data_AF-A0A6A9QM10-F1
#
_entry.id   AF-A0A6A9QM10-F1
#
_cell.length_a   1.000
_cell.length_b   1.000
_cell.length_c   1.000
_cell.angle_alpha   90.00
_cell.angle_beta   90.00
_cell.angle_gamma   90.00
#
_symmetry.space_group_name_H-M   'P 1'
#
loop_
_entity.id
_entity.type
_entity.pdbx_description
1 polymer ?
#
loop_
_entity_poly.entity_id
_entity_poly.type
_entity_poly.pdbx_seq_one_letter_code
_entity_poly.pdbx_strand_id
1 'polypeptide(L)'
;MNGKDSLKYISILLVIVGLILFIFGTTTFVYPREQFDVNGMIEITGNSTPNYFINFFGLAILLFGAGGLISLVELQRTENKSGGVNG
;
A
#
# COMPACT_ATOMS: atom_id res chain seq x y z
N MET A 1 8.51 -4.48 -24.96
CA MET A 1 7.27 -4.55 -24.13
C MET A 1 6.34 -3.45 -24.58
N ASN A 2 5.05 -3.75 -24.80
CA ASN A 2 4.07 -2.72 -25.12
C ASN A 2 3.71 -1.93 -23.84
N GLY A 3 3.13 -0.73 -23.97
CA GLY A 3 2.78 0.11 -22.81
C GLY A 3 1.85 -0.57 -21.81
N LYS A 4 0.94 -1.43 -22.31
CA LYS A 4 0.01 -2.21 -21.48
C LYS A 4 0.70 -3.32 -20.68
N ASP A 5 1.66 -4.02 -21.28
CA ASP A 5 2.41 -5.06 -20.58
C ASP A 5 3.20 -4.44 -19.44
N SER A 6 3.84 -3.30 -19.72
CA SER A 6 4.59 -2.54 -18.71
C SER A 6 3.68 -2.08 -17.56
N LEU A 7 2.50 -1.52 -17.87
CA LEU A 7 1.51 -1.12 -16.86
C LEU A 7 1.05 -2.32 -16.03
N LYS A 8 0.77 -3.47 -16.65
CA LYS A 8 0.37 -4.70 -15.97
C LYS A 8 1.43 -5.16 -14.97
N TYR A 9 2.68 -5.31 -15.42
CA TYR A 9 3.75 -5.82 -14.57
C TYR A 9 4.06 -4.85 -13.41
N ILE A 10 4.10 -3.54 -13.66
CA ILE A 10 4.32 -2.53 -12.63
C ILE A 10 3.17 -2.56 -11.61
N SER A 11 1.91 -2.61 -12.07
CA SER A 11 0.74 -2.63 -11.17
C SER A 11 0.73 -3.88 -10.28
N ILE A 12 1.02 -5.06 -10.83
CA ILE A 12 1.13 -6.30 -10.07
C ILE A 12 2.26 -6.20 -9.03
N LEU A 13 3.43 -5.71 -9.44
CA LEU A 13 4.56 -5.53 -8.54
C LEU A 13 4.21 -4.60 -7.38
N LEU A 14 3.54 -3.48 -7.66
CA LEU A 14 3.08 -2.52 -6.65
C LEU A 14 2.07 -3.16 -5.69
N VAL A 15 1.11 -3.95 -6.19
CA VAL A 15 0.17 -4.66 -5.31
C VAL A 15 0.93 -5.60 -4.37
N ILE A 16 1.88 -6.38 -4.88
CA ILE A 16 2.67 -7.32 -4.06
C ILE A 16 3.48 -6.58 -3.00
N VAL A 17 4.22 -5.54 -3.39
CA VAL A 17 5.06 -4.75 -2.47
C VAL A 17 4.18 -4.02 -1.44
N GLY A 18 3.07 -3.43 -1.87
CA GLY A 18 2.11 -2.77 -1.00
C GLY A 18 1.51 -3.73 0.03
N LEU A 19 1.16 -4.96 -0.37
CA LEU A 19 0.61 -5.97 0.53
C LEU A 19 1.64 -6.41 1.59
N ILE A 20 2.89 -6.63 1.19
CA ILE A 20 3.99 -6.97 2.10
C ILE A 20 4.21 -5.86 3.12
N LEU A 21 4.28 -4.61 2.66
CA LEU A 21 4.48 -3.46 3.53
C LEU A 21 3.26 -3.21 4.43
N PHE A 22 2.05 -3.42 3.93
CA PHE A 22 0.83 -3.26 4.74
C PHE A 22 0.80 -4.27 5.90
N ILE A 23 1.11 -5.54 5.62
CA ILE A 23 1.24 -6.59 6.65
C ILE A 23 2.38 -6.26 7.60
N PHE A 24 3.54 -5.83 7.10
CA PHE A 24 4.65 -5.42 7.96
C PHE A 24 4.27 -4.23 8.85
N GLY A 25 3.44 -3.32 8.35
CA GLY A 25 2.92 -2.19 9.10
C GLY A 25 1.94 -2.55 10.22
N THR A 26 1.39 -3.79 10.25
CA THR A 26 0.61 -4.25 11.41
C THR A 26 1.49 -4.68 12.58
N THR A 27 2.80 -4.73 12.39
CA THR A 27 3.74 -4.97 13.49
C THR A 27 3.79 -3.76 14.43
N THR A 28 4.13 -4.03 15.68
CA THR A 28 4.33 -3.01 16.69
C THR A 28 5.82 -2.77 16.92
N PHE A 29 6.19 -1.53 17.17
CA PHE A 29 7.54 -1.17 17.58
C PHE A 29 7.56 -0.85 19.08
N VAL A 30 8.57 -1.36 19.78
CA VAL A 30 8.73 -1.19 21.23
C VAL A 30 9.84 -0.18 21.48
N TYR A 31 9.53 0.90 22.18
CA TYR A 31 10.51 1.88 22.63
C TYR A 31 10.18 2.38 24.03
N PRO A 32 11.17 2.78 24.83
CA PRO A 32 10.91 3.42 26.12
C PRO A 32 10.24 4.77 25.90
N ARG A 33 9.20 5.08 26.69
CA ARG A 33 8.54 6.39 26.66
C ARG A 33 8.52 6.98 28.06
N GLU A 34 8.88 8.25 28.16
CA GLU A 34 8.68 9.04 29.37
C GLU A 34 7.19 9.42 29.51
N GLN A 35 6.62 9.18 30.69
CA GLN A 35 5.27 9.62 31.04
C GLN A 35 5.31 10.41 32.34
N PHE A 36 4.60 11.54 32.37
CA PHE A 36 4.36 12.27 33.61
C PHE A 36 3.23 11.61 34.40
N ASP A 37 3.49 11.37 35.67
CA ASP A 37 2.52 10.90 36.67
C ASP A 37 2.58 11.81 37.90
N VAL A 38 1.67 11.59 38.87
CA VAL A 38 1.53 12.40 40.10
C VAL A 38 2.85 12.46 40.89
N ASN A 39 3.72 11.46 40.75
CA ASN A 39 5.01 11.35 41.44
C ASN A 39 6.23 11.80 40.61
N GLY A 40 6.02 12.42 39.44
CA GLY A 40 7.10 12.91 38.57
C GLY A 40 7.14 12.22 37.21
N MET A 41 8.32 12.21 36.58
CA MET A 41 8.54 11.58 35.27
C MET A 41 9.02 10.15 35.46
N ILE A 42 8.31 9.19 34.86
CA ILE A 42 8.66 7.77 34.92
C ILE A 42 8.91 7.22 33.51
N GLU A 43 9.93 6.38 33.39
CA GLU A 43 10.22 5.65 32.16
C GLU A 43 9.35 4.39 32.08
N ILE A 44 8.52 4.30 31.04
CA ILE A 44 7.76 3.08 30.73
C ILE A 44 8.57 2.25 29.75
N THR A 45 9.22 1.22 30.28
CA THR A 45 9.87 0.18 29.46
C THR A 45 8.80 -0.72 28.84
N GLY A 46 8.95 -1.06 27.55
CA GLY A 46 8.00 -1.93 26.86
C GLY A 46 6.78 -1.23 26.25
N ASN A 47 6.78 0.10 26.09
CA ASN A 47 5.71 0.80 25.38
C ASN A 47 5.68 0.37 23.90
N SER A 48 4.67 -0.42 23.56
CA SER A 48 4.44 -0.96 22.23
C SER A 48 3.47 -0.07 21.47
N THR A 49 3.88 0.46 20.33
CA THR A 49 3.01 1.27 19.47
C THR A 49 2.87 0.69 18.08
N PRO A 50 1.70 0.79 17.44
CA PRO A 50 1.51 0.35 16.06
C PRO A 50 2.40 1.11 15.07
N ASN A 51 2.90 0.41 14.05
CA ASN A 51 3.72 1.01 13.01
C ASN A 51 2.88 1.70 11.92
N TYR A 52 2.24 2.81 12.29
CA TYR A 52 1.36 3.57 11.41
C TYR A 52 2.05 4.09 10.14
N PHE A 53 3.35 4.39 10.22
CA PHE A 53 4.12 4.89 9.09
C PHE A 53 4.22 3.83 7.98
N ILE A 54 4.71 2.64 8.31
CA ILE A 54 4.83 1.55 7.33
C ILE A 54 3.45 1.10 6.85
N ASN A 55 2.46 1.05 7.74
CA ASN A 55 1.10 0.70 7.36
C ASN A 55 0.51 1.66 6.32
N PHE A 56 0.70 2.97 6.50
CA PHE A 56 0.27 4.00 5.55
C PHE A 56 0.98 3.87 4.20
N PHE A 57 2.31 3.70 4.19
CA PHE A 57 3.07 3.50 2.95
C PHE A 57 2.64 2.23 2.20
N GLY A 58 2.44 1.12 2.92
CA GLY A 58 1.95 -0.12 2.34
C GLY A 58 0.56 0.06 1.70
N LEU A 59 -0.35 0.73 2.40
CA LEU A 59 -1.69 1.03 1.88
C LEU A 59 -1.63 1.93 0.63
N ALA A 60 -0.81 2.98 0.63
CA ALA A 60 -0.69 3.90 -0.51
C ALA A 60 -0.17 3.17 -1.77
N ILE A 61 0.88 2.36 -1.61
CA ILE A 61 1.46 1.56 -2.71
C ILE A 61 0.43 0.52 -3.22
N LEU A 62 -0.30 -0.12 -2.31
CA LEU A 62 -1.34 -1.09 -2.66
C LEU A 62 -2.46 -0.45 -3.48
N LEU A 63 -2.95 0.71 -3.05
CA LEU A 63 -4.00 1.46 -3.77
C LEU A 63 -3.51 1.93 -5.14
N PHE A 64 -2.26 2.36 -5.25
CA PHE A 64 -1.67 2.74 -6.54
C PHE A 64 -1.59 1.55 -7.50
N GLY A 65 -1.14 0.38 -7.02
CA GLY A 65 -1.13 -0.86 -7.79
C GLY A 65 -2.53 -1.31 -8.21
N ALA A 66 -3.51 -1.26 -7.30
CA ALA A 66 -4.90 -1.61 -7.59
C ALA A 66 -5.51 -0.66 -8.63
N GLY A 67 -5.27 0.65 -8.52
CA GLY A 67 -5.70 1.65 -9.50
C GLY A 67 -5.11 1.38 -10.89
N GLY A 68 -3.83 1.00 -10.96
CA GLY A 68 -3.19 0.60 -12.22
C GLY A 68 -3.83 -0.63 -12.88
N LEU A 69 -4.22 -1.64 -12.08
CA LEU A 69 -4.97 -2.80 -12.57
C LEU A 69 -6.37 -2.42 -13.08
N ILE A 70 -7.09 -1.56 -12.36
CA ILE A 70 -8.41 -1.06 -12.77
C ILE A 70 -8.29 -0.32 -14.11
N SER A 71 -7.31 0.57 -14.25
CA SER A 71 -7.04 1.30 -15.50
C SER A 71 -6.76 0.35 -16.67
N LEU A 72 -6.06 -0.76 -16.43
CA LEU A 72 -5.80 -1.76 -17.46
C LEU A 72 -7.07 -2.47 -17.95
N VAL A 73 -8.01 -2.76 -17.04
CA VAL A 73 -9.33 -3.32 -17.39
C VAL A 73 -10.14 -2.33 -18.22
N GLU A 74 -10.10 -1.04 -17.88
CA GLU A 74 -10.79 0.02 -18.64
C GLU A 74 -10.20 0.21 -20.05
N LEU A 75 -8.88 0.17 -20.19
CA LEU A 75 -8.19 0.21 -21.48
C LEU A 75 -8.62 -0.95 -22.38
N GLN A 76 -8.65 -2.18 -21.86
CA GLN A 76 -9.10 -3.35 -22.60
C GLN A 76 -10.58 -3.25 -23.02
N ARG A 77 -11.43 -2.70 -22.14
CA ARG A 77 -12.86 -2.46 -22.45
C ARG A 77 -13.05 -1.42 -23.54
N THR A 78 -12.21 -0.38 -23.58
CA THR A 78 -12.31 0.71 -24.58
C THR A 78 -11.90 0.21 -25.97
N GLU A 79 -10.87 -0.62 -26.07
CA GLU A 79 -10.45 -1.20 -27.35
C GLU A 79 -11.50 -2.13 -27.94
N ASN A 80 -12.14 -2.96 -27.11
CA ASN A 80 -13.23 -3.82 -27.56
C ASN A 80 -14.45 -3.02 -28.08
N LYS A 81 -14.69 -1.81 -27.57
CA LYS A 81 -15.74 -0.93 -28.09
C LYS A 81 -15.35 -0.25 -29.39
N SER A 82 -14.07 0.10 -29.57
CA SER A 82 -13.57 0.74 -30.80
C SER A 82 -13.42 -0.23 -31.98
N GLY A 83 -13.28 -1.54 -31.73
CA GLY A 83 -13.19 -2.57 -32.76
C GLY A 83 -14.54 -3.00 -33.37
N GLY A 84 -15.66 -2.53 -32.83
CA GLY A 84 -17.01 -2.93 -33.25
C GLY A 84 -17.71 -2.01 -34.27
N VAL A 85 -17.02 -1.01 -34.82
CA VAL A 85 -17.63 -0.05 -35.78
C VAL A 85 -17.32 -0.38 -37.25
N ASN A 86 -16.48 -1.39 -37.53
CA ASN A 86 -16.24 -1.89 -38.89
C ASN A 86 -16.44 -3.41 -38.94
N GLY A 87 -17.70 -3.82 -39.08
CA GLY A 87 -18.14 -5.20 -39.33
C GLY A 87 -19.57 -5.20 -39.82
#